data_AF-A0A926HHG4-F1
#
_entry.id   AF-A0A926HHG4-F1
#
_cell.length_a   1.000
_cell.length_b   1.000
_cell.length_c   1.000
_cell.angle_alpha   90.00
_cell.angle_beta   90.00
_cell.angle_gamma   90.00
#
_symmetry.space_group_name_H-M   'P 1'
#
loop_
_entity.id
_entity.type
_entity.pdbx_description
1 polymer ?
#
loop_
_entity_poly.entity_id
_entity_poly.type
_entity_poly.pdbx_seq_one_letter_code
_entity_poly.pdbx_strand_id
1 'polypeptide(L)'
;MEWHHIVDPEDKLLDELAVRYKLHQLHIEDCRHRNQSAKIEFLEDYLFVVLKPVKMDEECIIEATDLDMFVGKDYLITVQEGVCSPLDGILERLRPAASRLSTGEMFYKVFDGIVDMYLPVTDRIGERIDELEELALNSPKTSTMEELFTLRRVLIELRRILANSRDVAGHILRTEYPQIGPELQPFFRDVYDHTAR
;
A
#
# COMPACT_ATOMS: atom_id res chain seq x y z
N MET A 1 10.45 16.92 -9.94
CA MET A 1 10.83 15.72 -9.19
C MET A 1 11.20 14.62 -10.17
N GLU A 2 12.25 13.85 -9.91
CA GLU A 2 12.55 12.60 -10.63
C GLU A 2 11.73 11.45 -10.04
N TRP A 3 11.04 10.68 -10.88
CA TRP A 3 10.33 9.48 -10.43
C TRP A 3 10.91 8.24 -11.10
N HIS A 4 11.39 7.31 -10.29
CA HIS A 4 11.82 5.98 -10.72
C HIS A 4 10.82 4.94 -10.24
N HIS A 5 10.27 4.16 -11.16
CA HIS A 5 9.42 3.03 -10.83
C HIS A 5 10.10 1.74 -11.28
N ILE A 6 10.33 0.84 -10.32
CA ILE A 6 11.02 -0.44 -10.48
C ILE A 6 10.00 -1.54 -10.20
N VAL A 7 9.86 -2.48 -11.14
CA VAL A 7 8.89 -3.59 -11.07
C VAL A 7 9.53 -4.89 -10.57
N ASP A 8 10.87 -4.95 -10.58
CA ASP A 8 11.65 -6.08 -10.08
C ASP A 8 12.65 -5.59 -9.02
N PRO A 9 12.50 -5.99 -7.74
CA PRO A 9 13.45 -5.65 -6.68
C PRO A 9 14.90 -6.13 -6.92
N GLU A 10 15.09 -7.07 -7.84
CA GLU A 10 16.41 -7.56 -8.27
C GLU A 10 16.99 -6.75 -9.44
N ASP A 11 16.29 -5.71 -9.92
CA ASP A 11 16.79 -4.83 -10.97
C ASP A 11 18.03 -4.06 -10.48
N LYS A 12 19.10 -4.08 -11.29
CA LYS A 12 20.36 -3.36 -11.01
C LYS A 12 20.15 -1.86 -10.86
N LEU A 13 19.11 -1.31 -11.46
CA LEU A 13 18.75 0.09 -11.30
C LEU A 13 18.52 0.43 -9.83
N LEU A 14 17.97 -0.48 -9.02
CA LEU A 14 17.79 -0.23 -7.58
C LEU A 14 19.13 -0.01 -6.89
N ASP A 15 20.14 -0.83 -7.19
CA ASP A 15 21.50 -0.69 -6.62
C ASP A 15 22.18 0.61 -7.09
N GLU A 16 22.00 0.98 -8.36
CA GLU A 16 22.54 2.22 -8.91
C GLU A 16 21.94 3.46 -8.23
N LEU A 17 20.62 3.46 -8.04
CA LEU A 17 19.92 4.54 -7.33
C LEU A 17 20.26 4.54 -5.85
N ALA A 18 20.45 3.37 -5.23
CA ALA A 18 20.89 3.25 -3.85
C ALA A 18 22.24 3.95 -3.61
N VAL A 19 23.21 3.74 -4.50
CA VAL A 19 24.50 4.46 -4.44
C VAL A 19 24.31 5.95 -4.69
N ARG A 20 23.52 6.33 -5.71
CA ARG A 20 23.30 7.73 -6.11
C ARG A 20 22.68 8.57 -4.99
N TYR A 21 21.62 8.06 -4.36
CA TYR A 21 20.87 8.79 -3.34
C TYR A 21 21.27 8.40 -1.92
N LYS A 22 22.31 7.57 -1.75
CA LYS A 22 22.81 7.07 -0.46
C LYS A 22 21.72 6.38 0.36
N LEU A 23 20.93 5.54 -0.30
CA LEU A 23 19.89 4.75 0.37
C LEU A 23 20.55 3.73 1.30
N HIS A 24 19.92 3.48 2.44
CA HIS A 24 20.48 2.62 3.46
C HIS A 24 20.32 1.16 3.07
N GLN A 25 21.37 0.36 3.29
CA GLN A 25 21.41 -1.03 2.83
C GLN A 25 20.25 -1.87 3.40
N LEU A 26 19.85 -1.65 4.66
CA LEU A 26 18.70 -2.37 5.24
C LEU A 26 17.39 -2.09 4.49
N HIS A 27 17.19 -0.90 3.93
CA HIS A 27 15.99 -0.61 3.15
C HIS A 27 16.03 -1.26 1.76
N ILE A 28 17.22 -1.40 1.17
CA ILE A 28 17.40 -2.15 -0.08
C ILE A 28 17.18 -3.65 0.14
N GLU A 29 17.69 -4.18 1.26
CA GLU A 29 17.40 -5.54 1.68
C GLU A 29 15.90 -5.70 1.93
N ASP A 30 15.25 -4.75 2.60
CA ASP A 30 13.81 -4.77 2.83
C ASP A 30 13.01 -4.84 1.52
N CYS A 31 13.42 -4.11 0.48
CA CYS A 31 12.76 -4.17 -0.84
C CYS A 31 12.79 -5.56 -1.48
N ARG A 32 13.78 -6.39 -1.11
CA ARG A 32 13.94 -7.77 -1.59
C ARG A 32 13.28 -8.80 -0.67
N HIS A 33 12.84 -8.38 0.51
CA HIS A 33 12.12 -9.24 1.45
C HIS A 33 10.62 -9.06 1.31
N ARG A 34 9.93 -10.17 1.06
CA ARG A 34 8.48 -10.19 0.87
C ARG A 34 7.74 -10.11 2.21
N ASN A 35 6.49 -9.68 2.15
CA ASN A 35 5.53 -9.71 3.26
C ASN A 35 5.91 -8.80 4.43
N GLN A 36 6.46 -7.63 4.13
CA GLN A 36 6.65 -6.56 5.10
C GLN A 36 5.29 -6.14 5.70
N SER A 37 5.27 -5.40 6.80
CA SER A 37 4.06 -4.68 7.23
C SER A 37 4.18 -3.23 6.77
N ALA A 38 3.05 -2.58 6.47
CA ALA A 38 3.08 -1.17 6.12
C ALA A 38 3.76 -0.38 7.25
N LYS A 39 4.72 0.46 6.88
CA LYS A 39 5.59 1.17 7.83
C LYS A 39 6.12 2.46 7.22
N ILE A 40 6.59 3.35 8.08
CA ILE A 40 7.27 4.59 7.70
C ILE A 40 8.46 4.79 8.63
N GLU A 41 9.63 5.03 8.02
CA GLU A 41 10.89 5.26 8.71
C GLU A 41 11.54 6.49 8.10
N PHE A 42 11.97 7.43 8.94
CA PHE A 42 12.71 8.61 8.49
C PHE A 42 14.18 8.40 8.77
N LEU A 43 14.99 8.44 7.72
CA LEU A 43 16.44 8.25 7.83
C LEU A 43 17.15 9.34 7.05
N GLU A 44 17.87 10.19 7.78
CA GLU A 44 18.67 11.29 7.26
C GLU A 44 17.86 12.21 6.32
N ASP A 45 17.88 11.91 5.02
CA ASP A 45 17.40 12.77 3.94
C ASP A 45 16.15 12.24 3.20
N TYR A 46 15.61 11.08 3.58
CA TYR A 46 14.42 10.50 2.95
C TYR A 46 13.51 9.75 3.92
N LEU A 47 12.27 9.52 3.50
CA LEU A 47 11.35 8.59 4.13
C LEU A 47 11.40 7.26 3.39
N PHE A 48 11.62 6.18 4.11
CA PHE A 48 11.33 4.84 3.64
C PHE A 48 9.91 4.48 4.05
N VAL A 49 9.05 4.18 3.08
CA VAL A 49 7.66 3.83 3.33
C VAL A 49 7.36 2.50 2.65
N VAL A 50 6.73 1.59 3.36
CA VAL A 50 6.17 0.38 2.77
C VAL A 50 4.66 0.48 2.83
N LEU A 51 4.00 0.29 1.69
CA LEU A 51 2.55 0.25 1.57
C LEU A 51 2.11 -1.11 1.01
N LYS A 52 0.82 -1.43 1.20
CA LYS A 52 0.24 -2.74 0.91
C LYS A 52 -0.87 -2.66 -0.13
N PRO A 53 -0.55 -2.48 -1.42
CA PRO A 53 -1.54 -2.66 -2.47
C PRO A 53 -2.14 -4.07 -2.40
N VAL A 54 -3.47 -4.14 -2.35
CA VAL A 54 -4.23 -5.39 -2.37
C VAL A 54 -4.99 -5.54 -3.67
N LYS A 55 -5.11 -6.77 -4.13
CA LYS A 55 -6.12 -7.16 -5.12
C LYS A 55 -6.85 -8.38 -4.58
N MET A 56 -8.05 -8.60 -5.08
CA MET A 56 -8.84 -9.75 -4.74
C MET A 56 -9.26 -10.42 -6.03
N ASP A 57 -9.12 -11.75 -6.06
CA ASP A 57 -9.51 -12.54 -7.22
C ASP A 57 -11.01 -12.91 -7.20
N GLU A 58 -11.43 -13.67 -8.21
CA GLU A 58 -12.82 -14.12 -8.36
C GLU A 58 -13.25 -15.09 -7.23
N GLU A 59 -12.29 -15.74 -6.57
CA GLU A 59 -12.52 -16.68 -5.45
C GLU A 59 -12.52 -15.98 -4.08
N CYS A 60 -12.52 -14.64 -4.06
CA CYS A 60 -12.44 -13.81 -2.85
C CYS A 60 -11.15 -14.03 -2.04
N ILE A 61 -10.07 -14.46 -2.70
CA ILE A 61 -8.74 -14.54 -2.12
C ILE A 61 -8.07 -13.18 -2.29
N ILE A 62 -7.62 -12.60 -1.18
CA ILE A 62 -6.82 -11.37 -1.20
C ILE A 62 -5.37 -11.75 -1.50
N GLU A 63 -4.79 -11.06 -2.46
CA GLU A 63 -3.34 -10.98 -2.65
C GLU A 63 -2.87 -9.57 -2.23
N ALA A 64 -2.02 -9.51 -1.22
CA ALA A 64 -1.35 -8.29 -0.80
C ALA A 64 0.11 -8.32 -1.27
N THR A 65 0.52 -7.27 -1.99
CA THR A 65 1.90 -7.09 -2.46
C THR A 65 2.57 -5.94 -1.72
N ASP A 66 3.90 -5.88 -1.73
CA ASP A 66 4.66 -4.77 -1.18
C ASP A 66 4.90 -3.69 -2.24
N LEU A 67 4.71 -2.42 -1.84
CA LEU A 67 5.21 -1.26 -2.56
C LEU A 67 6.11 -0.48 -1.62
N ASP A 68 7.41 -0.58 -1.87
CA ASP A 68 8.41 0.18 -1.14
C ASP A 68 8.65 1.52 -1.82
N MET A 69 8.78 2.57 -1.02
CA MET A 69 8.89 3.94 -1.49
C MET A 69 10.03 4.65 -0.77
N PHE A 70 10.95 5.21 -1.55
CA PHE A 70 11.94 6.17 -1.06
C PHE A 70 11.49 7.57 -1.44
N VAL A 71 10.98 8.30 -0.46
CA VAL A 71 10.45 9.66 -0.63
C VAL A 71 11.56 10.63 -0.24
N GLY A 72 12.28 11.15 -1.24
CA GLY A 72 13.34 12.14 -1.07
C GLY A 72 12.87 13.57 -1.29
N LYS A 73 13.80 14.53 -1.22
CA LYS A 73 13.47 15.95 -1.43
C LYS A 73 12.99 16.26 -2.85
N ASP A 74 13.62 15.65 -3.85
CA ASP A 74 13.39 15.94 -5.28
C ASP A 74 13.27 14.66 -6.12
N TYR A 75 13.25 13.49 -5.48
CA TYR A 75 13.08 12.20 -6.11
C TYR A 75 12.05 11.35 -5.36
N LEU A 76 11.36 10.49 -6.12
CA LEU A 76 10.59 9.37 -5.60
C LEU A 76 11.10 8.10 -6.27
N ILE A 77 11.37 7.05 -5.50
CA ILE A 77 11.64 5.72 -6.03
C ILE A 77 10.52 4.82 -5.51
N THR A 78 9.84 4.10 -6.40
CA THR A 78 8.86 3.08 -6.05
C THR A 78 9.36 1.72 -6.52
N VAL A 79 9.45 0.75 -5.62
CA VAL A 79 9.82 -0.63 -5.90
C VAL A 79 8.60 -1.49 -5.64
N GLN A 80 8.06 -2.06 -6.70
CA GLN A 80 6.88 -2.91 -6.65
C GLN A 80 7.30 -4.37 -6.59
N GLU A 81 6.74 -5.10 -5.63
CA GLU A 81 6.89 -6.55 -5.57
C GLU A 81 5.78 -7.24 -6.38
N GLY A 82 6.16 -7.89 -7.48
CA GLY A 82 5.22 -8.70 -8.27
C GLY A 82 4.20 -7.87 -9.05
N VAL A 83 3.13 -8.53 -9.50
CA VAL A 83 2.13 -7.91 -10.38
C VAL A 83 0.85 -7.59 -9.61
N CYS A 84 0.54 -6.30 -9.53
CA CYS A 84 -0.70 -5.79 -8.95
C CYS A 84 -1.35 -4.81 -9.93
N SER A 85 -2.21 -5.32 -10.82
CA SER A 85 -2.83 -4.52 -11.88
C SER A 85 -3.58 -3.26 -11.40
N PRO A 86 -4.30 -3.28 -10.25
CA PRO A 86 -4.90 -2.05 -9.73
C PRO A 86 -3.86 -0.98 -9.37
N LEU A 87 -2.73 -1.37 -8.77
CA LEU A 87 -1.62 -0.48 -8.48
C LEU A 87 -0.99 0.06 -9.77
N ASP A 88 -0.71 -0.82 -10.74
CA ASP A 88 -0.17 -0.42 -12.04
C ASP A 88 -1.05 0.66 -12.68
N GLY A 89 -2.37 0.48 -12.62
CA GLY A 89 -3.34 1.46 -13.10
C GLY A 89 -3.28 2.81 -12.37
N ILE A 90 -3.04 2.83 -11.05
CA ILE A 90 -2.83 4.07 -10.28
C ILE A 90 -1.55 4.76 -10.75
N LEU A 91 -0.44 4.03 -10.81
CA LEU A 91 0.87 4.57 -11.18
C LEU A 91 0.87 5.14 -12.60
N GLU A 92 0.26 4.44 -13.58
CA GLU A 92 0.14 4.93 -14.95
C GLU A 92 -0.70 6.21 -15.06
N ARG A 93 -1.78 6.35 -14.27
CA ARG A 93 -2.58 7.58 -14.24
C ARG A 93 -1.81 8.78 -13.69
N LEU A 94 -0.89 8.55 -12.76
CA LEU A 94 -0.08 9.61 -12.15
C LEU A 94 1.11 10.04 -13.03
N ARG A 95 1.60 9.15 -13.90
CA ARG A 95 2.80 9.37 -14.73
C ARG A 95 2.78 10.66 -15.56
N PRO A 96 1.69 11.06 -16.24
CA PRO A 96 1.66 12.30 -17.01
C PRO A 96 1.80 13.57 -16.15
N ALA A 97 1.39 13.52 -14.88
CA ALA A 97 1.43 14.64 -13.96
C ALA A 97 2.67 14.66 -13.06
N ALA A 98 3.40 13.54 -12.96
CA ALA A 98 4.49 13.34 -12.00
C ALA A 98 5.54 14.47 -12.01
N SER A 99 5.88 15.02 -13.18
CA SER A 99 6.87 16.11 -13.28
C SER A 99 6.42 17.45 -12.69
N ARG A 100 5.10 17.64 -12.51
CA ARG A 100 4.49 18.86 -11.96
C ARG A 100 4.16 18.75 -10.47
N LEU A 101 4.20 17.54 -9.92
CA LEU A 101 3.93 17.26 -8.52
C LEU A 101 5.24 17.34 -7.73
N SER A 102 5.16 17.83 -6.50
CA SER A 102 6.19 17.63 -5.49
C SER A 102 6.27 16.16 -5.06
N THR A 103 7.36 15.78 -4.40
CA THR A 103 7.50 14.41 -3.88
C THR A 103 6.43 14.07 -2.86
N GLY A 104 6.11 15.00 -1.96
CA GLY A 104 5.03 14.82 -1.00
C GLY A 104 3.67 14.60 -1.66
N GLU A 105 3.34 15.38 -2.70
CA GLU A 105 2.08 15.22 -3.43
C GLU A 105 2.00 13.88 -4.18
N MET A 106 3.10 13.46 -4.81
CA MET A 106 3.15 12.16 -5.48
C MET A 106 3.01 11.02 -4.48
N PHE A 107 3.72 11.09 -3.35
CA PHE A 107 3.60 10.10 -2.27
C PHE A 107 2.17 10.03 -1.72
N TYR A 108 1.56 11.18 -1.40
CA TYR A 108 0.17 11.25 -0.98
C TYR A 108 -0.75 10.56 -1.99
N LYS A 109 -0.67 10.90 -3.28
CA LYS A 109 -1.55 10.32 -4.30
C LYS A 109 -1.40 8.82 -4.47
N VAL A 110 -0.19 8.29 -4.32
CA VAL A 110 0.05 6.84 -4.34
C VAL A 110 -0.56 6.19 -3.11
N PHE A 111 -0.36 6.78 -1.92
CA PHE A 111 -0.89 6.23 -0.68
C PHE A 111 -2.42 6.27 -0.64
N ASP A 112 -3.03 7.40 -1.01
CA ASP A 112 -4.47 7.58 -1.16
C ASP A 112 -5.06 6.52 -2.10
N GLY A 113 -4.47 6.37 -3.30
CA GLY A 113 -4.89 5.36 -4.26
C GLY A 113 -4.79 3.93 -3.73
N ILE A 114 -3.79 3.62 -2.90
CA ILE A 114 -3.67 2.30 -2.26
C ILE A 114 -4.74 2.10 -1.18
N VAL A 115 -5.04 3.12 -0.39
CA VAL A 115 -6.11 3.04 0.62
C VAL A 115 -7.48 2.85 -0.04
N ASP A 116 -7.72 3.52 -1.16
CA ASP A 116 -8.94 3.34 -1.95
C ASP A 116 -9.11 1.90 -2.49
N MET A 117 -8.01 1.15 -2.65
CA MET A 117 -8.08 -0.26 -3.07
C MET A 117 -8.68 -1.17 -1.98
N TYR A 118 -8.71 -0.74 -0.72
CA TYR A 118 -9.22 -1.57 0.37
C TYR A 118 -10.75 -1.66 0.40
N LEU A 119 -11.45 -0.59 0.01
CA LEU A 119 -12.92 -0.50 0.10
C LEU A 119 -13.65 -1.53 -0.76
N PRO A 120 -13.34 -1.70 -2.06
CA PRO A 120 -14.02 -2.72 -2.88
C PRO A 120 -13.81 -4.14 -2.35
N VAL A 121 -12.68 -4.38 -1.69
CA VAL A 121 -12.36 -5.68 -1.08
C VAL A 121 -13.18 -5.90 0.18
N THR A 122 -13.30 -4.91 1.07
CA THR A 122 -14.16 -5.01 2.26
C THR A 122 -15.62 -5.22 1.87
N ASP A 123 -16.12 -4.49 0.87
CA ASP A 123 -17.50 -4.55 0.42
C ASP A 123 -17.83 -5.95 -0.10
N ARG A 124 -16.97 -6.51 -0.98
CA ARG A 124 -17.17 -7.85 -1.53
C ARG A 124 -17.14 -8.95 -0.47
N ILE A 125 -16.26 -8.82 0.53
CA ILE A 125 -16.21 -9.77 1.63
C ILE A 125 -17.51 -9.71 2.45
N GLY A 126 -18.04 -8.50 2.69
CA GLY A 126 -19.33 -8.31 3.34
C GLY A 126 -20.46 -9.01 2.59
N GLU A 127 -20.58 -8.75 1.29
CA GLU A 127 -21.56 -9.42 0.42
C GLU A 127 -21.44 -10.95 0.49
N ARG A 128 -20.20 -11.47 0.43
CA ARG A 128 -19.97 -12.92 0.46
C ARG A 128 -20.31 -13.55 1.81
N ILE A 129 -20.11 -12.82 2.91
CA ILE A 129 -20.54 -13.26 4.24
C ILE A 129 -22.06 -13.36 4.30
N ASP A 130 -22.78 -12.34 3.83
CA ASP A 130 -24.25 -12.34 3.80
C ASP A 130 -24.79 -13.54 2.99
N GLU A 131 -24.21 -13.81 1.82
CA GLU A 131 -24.54 -14.99 0.99
C GLU A 131 -24.31 -16.32 1.73
N LEU A 132 -23.19 -16.44 2.46
CA LEU A 132 -22.87 -17.65 3.21
C LEU A 132 -23.74 -17.83 4.46
N GLU A 133 -24.16 -16.75 5.09
CA GLU A 133 -25.12 -16.79 6.20
C GLU A 133 -26.47 -17.33 5.75
N GLU A 134 -26.98 -16.88 4.59
CA GLU A 134 -28.20 -17.43 4.01
C GLU A 134 -28.06 -18.93 3.68
N LEU A 135 -26.93 -19.35 3.11
CA LEU A 135 -26.66 -20.75 2.81
C LEU A 135 -26.56 -21.60 4.08
N ALA A 136 -25.94 -21.08 5.14
CA ALA A 136 -25.80 -21.77 6.41
C ALA A 136 -27.16 -21.99 7.10
N LEU A 137 -28.08 -21.02 6.99
CA LEU A 137 -29.44 -21.13 7.53
C LEU A 137 -30.33 -22.07 6.72
N ASN A 138 -30.26 -22.00 5.39
CA ASN A 138 -31.20 -22.70 4.50
C ASN A 138 -30.71 -24.10 4.06
N SER A 139 -29.41 -24.33 3.95
CA SER A 139 -28.83 -25.57 3.41
C SER A 139 -27.37 -25.78 3.87
N PRO A 140 -27.15 -26.03 5.17
CA PRO A 140 -25.81 -26.12 5.75
C PRO A 140 -25.00 -27.27 5.12
N LYS A 141 -23.82 -26.95 4.59
CA LYS A 141 -22.84 -27.90 4.04
C LYS A 141 -21.46 -27.66 4.65
N THR A 142 -20.62 -28.69 4.68
CA THR A 142 -19.22 -28.57 5.13
C THR A 142 -18.46 -27.51 4.35
N SER A 143 -18.70 -27.40 3.03
CA SER A 143 -18.10 -26.38 2.17
C SER A 143 -18.43 -24.95 2.60
N THR A 144 -19.64 -24.69 3.11
CA THR A 144 -20.04 -23.37 3.64
C THR A 144 -19.18 -22.99 4.85
N MET A 145 -18.87 -23.96 5.71
CA MET A 145 -18.03 -23.74 6.89
C MET A 145 -16.56 -23.51 6.51
N GLU A 146 -16.03 -24.26 5.55
CA GLU A 146 -14.65 -24.07 5.03
C GLU A 146 -14.47 -22.68 4.43
N GLU A 147 -15.48 -22.20 3.70
CA GLU A 147 -15.45 -20.88 3.09
C GLU A 147 -15.55 -19.76 4.13
N LEU A 148 -16.40 -19.89 5.14
CA LEU A 148 -16.45 -18.96 6.28
C LEU A 148 -15.10 -18.85 7.01
N PHE A 149 -14.38 -19.97 7.19
CA PHE A 149 -13.05 -19.94 7.79
C PHE A 149 -12.03 -19.23 6.89
N THR A 150 -12.15 -19.38 5.57
CA THR A 150 -11.28 -18.70 4.60
C THR A 150 -11.51 -17.20 4.64
N LEU A 151 -12.76 -16.75 4.52
CA LEU A 151 -13.11 -15.32 4.62
C LEU A 151 -12.72 -14.72 5.97
N ARG A 152 -12.85 -15.45 7.08
CA ARG A 152 -12.39 -14.99 8.38
C ARG A 152 -10.88 -14.71 8.39
N ARG A 153 -10.07 -15.56 7.77
CA ARG A 153 -8.61 -15.34 7.67
C ARG A 153 -8.30 -14.11 6.83
N VAL A 154 -8.98 -13.98 5.69
CA VAL A 154 -8.87 -12.84 4.78
C VAL A 154 -9.23 -11.52 5.48
N LEU A 155 -10.32 -11.48 6.25
CA LEU A 155 -10.69 -10.32 7.07
C LEU A 155 -9.63 -9.94 8.12
N ILE A 156 -9.03 -10.93 8.79
CA ILE A 156 -8.00 -10.68 9.79
C ILE A 156 -6.77 -10.06 9.13
N GLU A 157 -6.38 -10.56 7.95
CA GLU A 157 -5.27 -10.02 7.18
C GLU A 157 -5.55 -8.58 6.72
N LEU A 158 -6.71 -8.33 6.11
CA LEU A 158 -7.10 -7.00 5.65
C LEU A 158 -7.16 -5.99 6.81
N ARG A 159 -7.72 -6.39 7.96
CA ARG A 159 -7.74 -5.56 9.17
C ARG A 159 -6.33 -5.21 9.65
N ARG A 160 -5.38 -6.14 9.56
CA ARG A 160 -3.97 -5.88 9.91
C ARG A 160 -3.33 -4.90 8.92
N ILE A 161 -3.60 -5.05 7.63
CA ILE A 161 -3.14 -4.12 6.58
C ILE A 161 -3.67 -2.71 6.85
N LEU A 162 -4.98 -2.57 7.04
CA LEU A 162 -5.64 -1.30 7.34
C LEU A 162 -5.07 -0.64 8.60
N ALA A 163 -4.88 -1.40 9.68
CA ALA A 163 -4.31 -0.89 10.92
C ALA A 163 -2.89 -0.34 10.72
N ASN A 164 -2.04 -1.06 9.99
CA ASN A 164 -0.67 -0.63 9.71
C ASN A 164 -0.64 0.59 8.77
N SER A 165 -1.49 0.62 7.73
CA SER A 165 -1.63 1.80 6.87
C SER A 165 -2.10 3.02 7.66
N ARG A 166 -3.07 2.84 8.57
CA ARG A 166 -3.53 3.91 9.47
C ARG A 166 -2.40 4.42 10.36
N ASP A 167 -1.56 3.53 10.87
CA ASP A 167 -0.42 3.92 11.69
C ASP A 167 0.57 4.76 10.88
N VAL A 168 0.86 4.40 9.63
CA VAL A 168 1.68 5.21 8.69
C VAL A 168 1.10 6.61 8.52
N ALA A 169 -0.20 6.73 8.17
CA ALA A 169 -0.87 8.03 8.04
C ALA A 169 -0.84 8.82 9.36
N GLY A 170 -1.07 8.15 10.49
CA GLY A 170 -1.02 8.75 11.81
C GLY A 170 0.37 9.26 12.20
N HIS A 171 1.44 8.58 11.78
CA HIS A 171 2.82 9.04 11.95
C HIS A 171 3.06 10.34 11.17
N ILE A 172 2.61 10.42 9.91
CA ILE A 172 2.71 11.63 9.08
C ILE A 172 1.94 12.80 9.69
N LEU A 173 0.78 12.54 10.31
CA LEU A 173 -0.03 13.57 10.98
C LEU A 173 0.58 14.10 12.29
N ARG A 174 1.47 13.33 12.92
CA ARG A 174 2.09 13.69 14.22
C ARG A 174 3.52 14.19 14.06
N THR A 175 4.13 14.02 12.90
CA THR A 175 5.54 14.33 12.66
C THR A 175 5.67 15.17 11.41
N GLU A 176 6.37 16.29 11.53
CA GLU A 176 6.72 17.13 10.38
C GLU A 176 7.92 16.52 9.67
N TYR A 177 7.71 16.07 8.42
CA TYR A 177 8.78 15.56 7.57
C TYR A 177 9.12 16.60 6.49
N PRO A 178 10.41 16.92 6.26
CA PRO A 178 10.79 17.90 5.22
C PRO A 178 10.28 17.57 3.81
N GLN A 179 10.05 16.28 3.52
CA GLN A 179 9.57 15.78 2.24
C GLN A 179 8.04 15.89 2.09
N ILE A 180 7.32 16.13 3.19
CA ILE A 180 5.87 16.26 3.23
C ILE A 180 5.54 17.68 3.69
N GLY A 181 5.16 18.54 2.74
CA GLY A 181 4.79 19.91 3.04
C GLY A 181 3.58 20.02 3.98
N PRO A 182 3.51 21.06 4.82
CA PRO A 182 2.41 21.25 5.77
C PRO A 182 1.04 21.38 5.10
N GLU A 183 1.00 21.83 3.84
CA GLU A 183 -0.21 21.87 3.01
C GLU A 183 -0.81 20.49 2.72
N LEU A 184 -0.03 19.40 2.87
CA LEU A 184 -0.47 18.03 2.66
C LEU A 184 -1.15 17.42 3.90
N GLN A 185 -1.05 18.05 5.07
CA GLN A 185 -1.63 17.54 6.32
C GLN A 185 -3.14 17.27 6.26
N PRO A 186 -3.99 18.12 5.64
CA PRO A 186 -5.40 17.80 5.47
C PRO A 186 -5.64 16.57 4.58
N PHE A 187 -4.78 16.34 3.59
CA PHE A 187 -4.90 15.21 2.67
C PHE A 187 -4.51 13.90 3.36
N PHE A 188 -3.42 13.87 4.13
CA PHE A 188 -3.08 12.69 4.95
C PHE A 188 -4.08 12.44 6.07
N ARG A 189 -4.83 13.47 6.52
CA ARG A 189 -5.94 13.30 7.46
C ARG A 189 -7.10 12.56 6.80
N ASP A 190 -7.42 12.89 5.57
CA ASP A 190 -8.43 12.17 4.78
C ASP A 190 -8.05 10.70 4.61
N VAL A 191 -6.79 10.42 4.24
CA VAL A 191 -6.25 9.04 4.18
C VAL A 191 -6.39 8.32 5.52
N TYR A 192 -6.02 8.97 6.63
CA TYR A 192 -6.16 8.41 7.97
C TYR A 192 -7.63 8.08 8.30
N ASP A 193 -8.54 9.00 8.00
CA ASP A 193 -9.97 8.83 8.25
C ASP A 193 -10.57 7.74 7.35
N HIS A 194 -10.11 7.59 6.10
CA HIS A 194 -10.50 6.50 5.20
C HIS A 194 -10.06 5.12 5.72
N THR A 195 -8.86 4.99 6.30
CA THR A 195 -8.41 3.73 6.92
C THR A 195 -9.15 3.36 8.21
N ALA A 196 -9.94 4.29 8.77
CA ALA A 196 -10.71 4.08 10.00
C ALA A 196 -12.18 3.73 9.76
N ARG A 197 -12.64 3.78 8.51
CA ARG A 197 -13.98 3.33 8.10
C ARG A 197 -14.01 1.81 7.93
#